data_AF-A0A418VTJ8-F1
#
_entry.id   AF-A0A418VTJ8-F1
#
_cell.length_a   1.000
_cell.length_b   1.000
_cell.length_c   1.000
_cell.angle_alpha   90.00
_cell.angle_beta   90.00
_cell.angle_gamma   90.00
#
_symmetry.space_group_name_H-M   'P 1'
#
loop_
_entity.id
_entity.type
_entity.pdbx_description
1 polymer ?
#
loop_
_entity_poly.entity_id
_entity_poly.type
_entity_poly.pdbx_seq_one_letter_code
_entity_poly.pdbx_strand_id
1 'polypeptide(L)'
;MYGRIKSVVFDLLPGGTEAGQIYLGLLLFALVLVALRRGLSDLAAIAVLLLLGLGLEVADVMFLGQSARGALPDLFHFMLAPAFLFGLARARLLRP
;
A
#
# COMPACT_ATOMS: atom_id res chain seq x y z
N MET A 1 11.33 -18.78 -0.37
CA MET A 1 11.27 -18.49 1.09
C MET A 1 10.28 -17.37 1.39
N TYR A 2 10.42 -16.19 0.76
CA TYR A 2 9.49 -15.06 0.85
C TYR A 2 8.00 -15.44 0.62
N GLY A 3 7.68 -16.07 -0.51
CA GLY A 3 6.29 -16.45 -0.83
C GLY A 3 5.62 -17.38 0.19
N ARG A 4 6.40 -18.27 0.81
CA ARG A 4 5.89 -19.19 1.84
C ARG A 4 5.63 -18.48 3.17
N ILE A 5 6.46 -17.50 3.53
CA ILE A 5 6.22 -16.67 4.72
C ILE A 5 4.98 -15.79 4.48
N LYS A 6 4.89 -15.19 3.29
CA LYS A 6 3.75 -14.37 2.87
C LYS A 6 2.44 -15.14 2.91
N SER A 7 2.39 -16.35 2.34
CA SER A 7 1.19 -17.18 2.37
C SER A 7 0.80 -17.58 3.78
N VAL A 8 1.76 -17.99 4.62
CA VAL A 8 1.49 -18.34 6.03
C VAL A 8 0.92 -17.16 6.81
N VAL A 9 1.40 -15.94 6.59
CA VAL A 9 0.90 -14.75 7.28
C VAL A 9 -0.50 -14.36 6.78
N PHE A 10 -0.73 -14.38 5.47
CA PHE A 10 -2.01 -13.94 4.91
C PHE A 10 -3.10 -15.03 4.93
N ASP A 11 -2.76 -16.32 4.98
CA ASP A 11 -3.72 -17.40 5.17
C ASP A 11 -4.32 -17.45 6.59
N LEU A 12 -3.72 -16.72 7.55
CA LEU A 12 -4.34 -16.48 8.86
C LEU A 12 -5.54 -15.53 8.78
N LEU A 13 -5.68 -14.80 7.68
CA LEU A 13 -6.80 -13.89 7.43
C LEU A 13 -7.92 -14.61 6.66
N PRO A 14 -9.19 -14.29 6.97
CA PRO A 14 -10.32 -14.90 6.27
C PRO A 14 -10.25 -14.60 4.76
N GLY A 15 -10.40 -15.62 3.92
CA GLY A 15 -10.33 -15.47 2.46
C GLY A 15 -8.96 -15.78 1.84
N GLY A 16 -7.96 -16.14 2.64
CA GLY A 16 -6.66 -16.63 2.16
C GLY A 16 -5.71 -15.54 1.68
N THR A 17 -4.59 -15.96 1.08
CA THR A 17 -3.46 -15.09 0.74
C THR A 17 -3.82 -13.85 -0.10
N GLU A 18 -4.65 -14.01 -1.14
CA GLU A 18 -5.08 -12.88 -2.00
C GLU A 18 -5.95 -11.87 -1.23
N ALA A 19 -6.90 -12.34 -0.42
CA ALA A 19 -7.74 -11.48 0.40
C ALA A 19 -6.89 -10.74 1.46
N GLY A 20 -5.88 -11.40 2.01
CA GLY A 20 -4.96 -10.80 2.97
C GLY A 20 -4.16 -9.62 2.41
N GLN A 21 -3.74 -9.68 1.14
CA GLN A 21 -3.14 -8.54 0.45
C GLN A 21 -4.13 -7.39 0.31
N ILE A 22 -5.36 -7.67 -0.15
CA ILE A 22 -6.40 -6.64 -0.28
C ILE A 22 -6.67 -5.96 1.06
N TYR A 23 -6.75 -6.71 2.16
CA TYR A 23 -6.93 -6.16 3.50
C TYR A 23 -5.76 -5.28 3.95
N LEU A 24 -4.53 -5.68 3.66
CA LEU A 24 -3.35 -4.86 3.95
C LEU A 24 -3.41 -3.54 3.16
N GLY A 25 -3.84 -3.57 1.90
CA GLY A 25 -3.95 -2.38 1.07
C GLY A 25 -5.01 -1.42 1.57
N LEU A 26 -6.18 -1.94 1.95
CA LEU A 26 -7.25 -1.16 2.56
C LEU A 26 -6.84 -0.57 3.91
N LEU A 27 -6.09 -1.31 4.72
CA LEU A 27 -5.56 -0.81 5.99
C LEU A 27 -4.59 0.35 5.78
N LEU A 28 -3.63 0.20 4.87
CA LEU A 28 -2.67 1.26 4.53
C LEU A 28 -3.41 2.50 4.00
N PHE A 29 -4.39 2.31 3.12
CA PHE A 29 -5.23 3.39 2.61
C PHE A 29 -6.00 4.11 3.72
N ALA A 30 -6.61 3.37 4.65
CA ALA A 30 -7.32 3.94 5.80
C ALA A 30 -6.38 4.73 6.72
N LEU A 31 -5.17 4.22 6.97
CA LEU A 31 -4.15 4.91 7.76
C LEU A 31 -3.71 6.22 7.10
N VAL A 32 -3.54 6.23 5.77
CA VAL A 32 -3.25 7.46 5.02
C VAL A 32 -4.39 8.47 5.16
N LEU A 33 -5.65 8.05 5.01
CA LEU A 33 -6.81 8.94 5.19
C LEU A 33 -6.90 9.51 6.61
N VAL A 34 -6.62 8.69 7.64
CA VAL A 34 -6.61 9.13 9.04
C VAL A 34 -5.47 10.12 9.29
N ALA A 35 -4.27 9.85 8.78
CA ALA A 35 -3.13 10.77 8.87
C ALA A 35 -3.43 12.10 8.18
N LEU A 36 -4.06 12.07 7.00
CA LEU A 36 -4.51 13.28 6.30
C LEU A 36 -5.55 14.07 7.12
N ARG A 37 -6.42 13.40 7.90
CA ARG A 37 -7.40 14.07 8.78
C ARG A 37 -6.78 14.71 10.02
N ARG A 38 -5.69 14.16 10.57
CA ARG A 38 -5.05 14.68 11.81
C ARG A 38 -4.16 15.89 11.58
N GLY A 39 -3.96 16.30 10.32
CA GLY A 39 -3.09 17.40 9.94
C GLY A 39 -1.74 16.91 9.43
N LEU A 40 -1.10 17.74 8.62
CA LEU A 40 0.00 17.34 7.73
C LEU A 40 1.36 17.19 8.43
N SER A 41 1.40 17.28 9.76
CA SER A 41 2.57 16.94 10.56
C SER A 41 2.98 15.47 10.41
N ASP A 42 2.06 14.58 10.01
CA ASP A 42 2.31 13.15 9.80
C ASP A 42 2.61 12.76 8.33
N LEU A 43 2.88 13.73 7.45
CA LEU A 43 3.22 13.47 6.04
C LEU A 43 4.40 12.49 5.87
N ALA A 44 5.36 12.49 6.78
CA ALA A 44 6.49 11.56 6.77
C ALA A 44 6.05 10.11 7.02
N ALA A 45 5.10 9.89 7.93
CA ALA A 45 4.55 8.56 8.20
C ALA A 45 3.79 8.02 6.97
N ILE A 46 3.06 8.88 6.25
CA ILE A 46 2.38 8.51 5.00
C ILE A 46 3.39 8.07 3.92
N ALA A 47 4.51 8.79 3.78
CA ALA A 47 5.56 8.43 2.82
C ALA A 47 6.22 7.09 3.16
N VAL A 48 6.46 6.79 4.45
CA VAL A 48 7.00 5.50 4.89
C VAL A 48 6.03 4.35 4.57
N LEU A 49 4.72 4.54 4.78
CA LEU A 49 3.71 3.54 4.45
C LEU A 49 3.63 3.27 2.94
N LEU A 50 3.76 4.31 2.12
CA LEU A 50 3.83 4.20 0.66
C LEU A 50 5.07 3.42 0.19
N LEU A 51 6.23 3.68 0.78
CA LEU A 51 7.46 2.97 0.47
C LEU A 51 7.40 1.49 0.87
N LEU A 52 6.74 1.18 2.00
CA LEU A 52 6.48 -0.19 2.42
C LEU A 52 5.57 -0.94 1.45
N GLY A 53 4.46 -0.32 1.03
CA GLY A 53 3.55 -0.89 0.04
C GLY A 53 4.25 -1.14 -1.31
N LEU A 54 5.04 -0.17 -1.77
CA LEU A 54 5.86 -0.33 -2.99
C LEU A 54 6.90 -1.44 -2.86
N GLY A 55 7.57 -1.55 -1.71
CA GLY A 55 8.57 -2.58 -1.47
C GLY A 55 7.99 -4.00 -1.52
N LEU A 56 6.77 -4.18 -1.01
CA LEU A 56 6.03 -5.45 -1.10
C LEU A 56 5.70 -5.81 -2.56
N GLU A 57 5.20 -4.86 -3.34
CA GLU A 57 4.90 -5.10 -4.76
C GLU A 57 6.14 -5.43 -5.59
N VAL A 58 7.24 -4.69 -5.38
CA VAL A 58 8.51 -5.00 -6.04
C VAL A 58 8.99 -6.39 -5.64
N ALA A 59 8.86 -6.76 -4.37
CA ALA A 59 9.22 -8.10 -3.91
C ALA A 59 8.34 -9.19 -4.54
N ASP A 60 7.06 -8.92 -4.74
CA ASP A 60 6.14 -9.86 -5.40
C ASP A 60 6.50 -10.08 -6.88
N VAL A 61 6.79 -9.00 -7.61
CA VAL A 61 7.25 -9.10 -9.01
C VAL A 61 8.61 -9.80 -9.10
N MET A 62 9.57 -9.44 -8.25
CA MET A 62 10.95 -9.96 -8.33
C MET A 62 11.10 -11.39 -7.81
N PHE A 63 10.40 -11.75 -6.72
CA PHE A 63 10.61 -13.03 -6.04
C PHE A 63 9.50 -14.05 -6.26
N LEU A 64 8.30 -13.64 -6.67
CA LEU A 64 7.18 -14.56 -6.97
C LEU A 64 6.92 -14.71 -8.46
N GLY A 65 7.66 -13.97 -9.31
CA GLY A 65 7.47 -14.02 -10.75
C GLY A 65 6.09 -13.56 -11.18
N GLN A 66 5.40 -12.78 -10.34
CA GLN A 66 4.08 -12.26 -10.62
C GLN A 66 4.17 -11.37 -11.86
N SER A 67 3.33 -11.65 -12.85
CA SER A 67 3.35 -10.86 -14.08
C SER A 67 3.06 -9.39 -13.75
N ALA A 68 3.71 -8.45 -14.43
CA ALA A 68 3.47 -7.01 -14.22
C ALA A 68 1.98 -6.63 -14.37
N ARG A 69 1.20 -7.41 -15.14
CA ARG A 69 -0.25 -7.27 -15.24
C ARG A 69 -1.01 -7.70 -13.99
N GLY A 70 -0.54 -8.74 -13.30
CA GLY A 70 -1.11 -9.23 -12.04
C GLY A 70 -0.78 -8.33 -10.84
N ALA A 71 0.32 -7.58 -10.89
CA ALA A 71 0.72 -6.61 -9.86
C ALA A 71 0.07 -5.23 -10.03
N LEU A 72 -0.57 -4.95 -11.17
CA LEU A 72 -1.20 -3.65 -11.44
C LEU A 72 -2.29 -3.24 -10.44
N PRO A 73 -3.24 -4.13 -10.08
CA PRO A 73 -4.24 -3.81 -9.08
C PRO A 73 -3.58 -3.47 -7.74
N ASP A 74 -2.63 -4.28 -7.31
CA ASP A 74 -1.97 -4.09 -6.04
C ASP A 74 -1.14 -2.80 -6.03
N LEU A 75 -0.36 -2.53 -7.07
CA LEU A 75 0.34 -1.26 -7.28
C LEU A 75 -0.62 -0.05 -7.22
N PHE A 76 -1.82 -0.18 -7.78
CA PHE A 76 -2.81 0.89 -7.73
C PHE A 76 -3.30 1.14 -6.30
N HIS A 77 -3.67 0.10 -5.56
CA HIS A 77 -4.23 0.23 -4.21
C HIS A 77 -3.18 0.59 -3.17
N PHE A 78 -1.98 0.01 -3.25
CA PHE A 78 -0.90 0.21 -2.29
C PHE A 78 -0.08 1.47 -2.52
N MET A 79 0.05 1.91 -3.76
CA MET A 79 0.96 3.00 -4.11
C MET A 79 0.23 4.15 -4.81
N LEU A 80 -0.39 3.92 -5.97
CA LEU A 80 -0.86 5.02 -6.81
C LEU A 80 -2.01 5.81 -6.18
N ALA A 81 -3.03 5.12 -5.66
CA ALA A 81 -4.18 5.76 -5.02
C ALA A 81 -3.76 6.55 -3.76
N PRO A 82 -3.02 5.98 -2.79
CA PRO A 82 -2.57 6.76 -1.64
C PRO A 82 -1.55 7.85 -2.00
N ALA A 83 -0.67 7.66 -3.01
CA ALA A 83 0.23 8.72 -3.49
C ALA A 83 -0.52 9.86 -4.17
N PHE A 84 -1.58 9.56 -4.93
CA PHE A 84 -2.45 10.57 -5.54
C PHE A 84 -3.17 11.40 -4.48
N LEU A 85 -3.73 10.75 -3.45
CA LEU A 85 -4.37 11.44 -2.33
C LEU A 85 -3.39 12.32 -1.56
N PHE A 86 -2.16 11.82 -1.34
CA PHE A 86 -1.07 12.60 -0.75
C PHE A 86 -0.74 13.83 -1.60
N GLY A 87 -0.54 13.65 -2.90
CA GLY A 87 -0.23 14.74 -3.83
C GLY A 87 -1.34 15.80 -3.86
N LEU A 88 -2.60 15.37 -3.89
CA LEU A 88 -3.76 16.26 -3.83
C LEU A 88 -3.80 17.04 -2.51
N ALA A 89 -3.59 16.38 -1.38
CA ALA A 89 -3.55 17.01 -0.07
C ALA A 89 -2.40 18.02 0.03
N ARG A 90 -1.22 17.68 -0.48
CA ARG A 90 -0.06 18.58 -0.51
C ARG A 90 -0.30 19.79 -1.41
N ALA A 91 -0.86 19.59 -2.60
CA ALA A 91 -1.16 20.66 -3.54
C ALA A 91 -2.17 21.67 -2.99
N ARG A 92 -3.15 21.22 -2.19
CA ARG A 92 -4.11 22.11 -1.51
C ARG A 92 -3.44 23.05 -0.49
N LEU A 93 -2.31 22.66 0.09
CA LEU A 93 -1.57 23.50 1.06
C LEU A 93 -0.63 24.50 0.43
N LEU A 94 -0.17 24.18 -0.78
CA LEU A 94 0.71 25.05 -1.54
C LEU A 94 -0.07 26.12 -2.34
N ARG A 95 -1.41 26.05 -2.31
CA ARG A 95 -2.28 27.11 -2.81
C ARG A 95 -2.36 28.20 -1.73
N PRO A 96 -1.95 29.44 -2.06
CA PRO A 96 -1.99 30.57 -1.13
C PRO A 96 -3.42 30.96 -0.76
#